data_AF-A0A356BXR7-F1
#
_entry.id   AF-A0A356BXR7-F1
#
_cell.length_a   1.000
_cell.length_b   1.000
_cell.length_c   1.000
_cell.angle_alpha   90.00
_cell.angle_beta   90.00
_cell.angle_gamma   90.00
#
_symmetry.space_group_name_H-M   'P 1'
#
loop_
_entity.id
_entity.type
_entity.pdbx_description
1 polymer ?
#
loop_
_entity_poly.entity_id
_entity_poly.type
_entity_poly.pdbx_seq_one_letter_code
_entity_poly.pdbx_strand_id
1 'polypeptide(L)'
;GSLRTAVYSPHNRVAREEMLFGSFLAGFCITHAGTGAVHALAYPLGGTYDVQHGLSNAVFLAEVMKANLPACIGKYAEVAGLFGCDEPRWLRDKAEKSIALINELCTDLGIDEWRKTIPLKDGDINAFAEEAHSIRRLMDNNPRELSLTQVRDIYESVFFDVGS
;
A
#
# COMPACT_ATOMS: atom_id res chain seq x y z
N GLY A 1 -4.60 -16.26 -4.22
CA GLY A 1 -4.75 -15.38 -5.40
C GLY A 1 -3.61 -15.58 -6.38
N SER A 2 -3.75 -15.09 -7.61
CA SER A 2 -2.90 -15.43 -8.76
C SER A 2 -1.59 -14.63 -8.85
N LEU A 3 -1.44 -13.58 -8.05
CA LEU A 3 -0.30 -12.66 -8.12
C LEU A 3 1.05 -13.35 -7.87
N ARG A 4 1.20 -14.12 -6.79
CA ARG A 4 2.44 -14.87 -6.49
C ARG A 4 2.80 -15.81 -7.64
N THR A 5 1.83 -16.55 -8.15
CA THR A 5 2.02 -17.45 -9.29
C THR A 5 2.42 -16.69 -10.56
N ALA A 6 1.81 -15.55 -10.86
CA ALA A 6 2.15 -14.75 -12.02
C ALA A 6 3.59 -14.19 -11.97
N VAL A 7 4.10 -13.91 -10.75
CA VAL A 7 5.48 -13.44 -10.53
C VAL A 7 6.48 -14.58 -10.64
N TYR A 8 6.29 -15.68 -9.90
CA TYR A 8 7.28 -16.78 -9.86
C TYR A 8 7.15 -17.78 -11.00
N SER A 9 6.01 -17.84 -11.67
CA SER A 9 5.76 -18.68 -12.84
C SER A 9 5.27 -17.82 -14.00
N PRO A 10 6.16 -17.01 -14.60
CA PRO A 10 5.79 -16.01 -15.60
C PRO A 10 5.21 -16.60 -16.89
N HIS A 11 5.28 -17.91 -17.11
CA HIS A 11 4.64 -18.57 -18.27
C HIS A 11 3.28 -19.19 -17.95
N ASN A 12 2.82 -19.10 -16.70
CA ASN A 12 1.48 -19.55 -16.31
C ASN A 12 0.42 -18.61 -16.90
N ARG A 13 -0.22 -19.06 -17.99
CA ARG A 13 -1.21 -18.28 -18.73
C ARG A 13 -2.45 -17.98 -17.89
N VAL A 14 -2.94 -18.95 -17.13
CA VAL A 14 -4.14 -18.78 -16.28
C VAL A 14 -3.89 -17.69 -15.24
N ALA A 15 -2.75 -17.76 -14.54
CA ALA A 15 -2.42 -16.75 -13.53
C ALA A 15 -2.28 -15.34 -14.14
N ARG A 16 -1.73 -15.22 -15.36
CA ARG A 16 -1.64 -13.93 -16.06
C ARG A 16 -3.00 -13.40 -16.52
N GLU A 17 -3.88 -14.28 -16.99
CA GLU A 17 -5.24 -13.91 -17.39
C GLU A 17 -6.04 -13.38 -16.19
N GLU A 18 -5.97 -14.08 -15.06
CA GLU A 18 -6.61 -13.64 -13.81
C GLU A 18 -6.03 -12.31 -13.32
N MET A 19 -4.71 -12.11 -13.41
CA MET A 19 -4.07 -10.83 -13.06
C MET A 19 -4.48 -9.69 -14.00
N LEU A 20 -4.58 -9.95 -15.30
CA LEU A 20 -5.06 -8.97 -16.27
C LEU A 20 -6.49 -8.54 -15.95
N PHE A 21 -7.37 -9.51 -15.68
CA PHE A 21 -8.75 -9.25 -15.32
C PHE A 21 -8.87 -8.48 -13.98
N GLY A 22 -8.12 -8.90 -12.97
CA GLY A 22 -8.04 -8.20 -11.68
C GLY A 22 -7.56 -6.75 -11.82
N SER A 23 -6.52 -6.52 -12.63
CA SER A 23 -6.00 -5.17 -12.90
C SER A 23 -7.01 -4.30 -13.66
N PHE A 24 -7.77 -4.88 -14.59
CA PHE A 24 -8.82 -4.17 -15.31
C PHE A 24 -9.94 -3.71 -14.35
N LEU A 25 -10.43 -4.62 -13.49
CA LEU A 25 -11.45 -4.28 -12.49
C LEU A 25 -10.95 -3.22 -11.50
N ALA A 26 -9.70 -3.32 -11.04
CA ALA A 26 -9.09 -2.32 -10.18
C ALA A 26 -9.04 -0.94 -10.86
N GLY A 27 -8.62 -0.88 -12.13
CA GLY A 27 -8.61 0.36 -12.91
C GLY A 27 -10.00 0.97 -13.09
N PHE A 28 -11.02 0.15 -13.34
CA PHE A 28 -12.41 0.59 -13.42
C PHE A 28 -12.89 1.22 -12.10
N CYS A 29 -12.61 0.58 -10.96
CA CYS A 29 -12.95 1.11 -9.64
C CYS A 29 -12.23 2.42 -9.33
N ILE A 30 -10.90 2.48 -9.57
CA ILE A 30 -10.08 3.67 -9.33
C ILE A 30 -10.55 4.85 -10.17
N THR A 31 -10.96 4.62 -11.42
CA THR A 31 -11.46 5.69 -12.30
C THR A 31 -12.69 6.40 -11.74
N HIS A 32 -13.52 5.70 -10.96
CA HIS A 32 -14.74 6.26 -10.39
C HIS A 32 -14.57 6.73 -8.94
N ALA A 33 -13.85 5.97 -8.12
CA ALA A 33 -13.68 6.26 -6.69
C ALA A 33 -12.44 7.13 -6.40
N GLY A 34 -11.53 7.27 -7.36
CA GLY A 34 -10.21 7.84 -7.13
C GLY A 34 -9.33 6.94 -6.28
N THR A 35 -8.25 7.53 -5.76
CA THR A 35 -7.30 6.90 -4.84
C THR A 35 -7.08 7.81 -3.63
N GLY A 36 -6.28 7.37 -2.65
CA GLY A 36 -6.05 8.10 -1.41
C GLY A 36 -4.57 8.30 -1.10
N ALA A 37 -4.25 8.34 0.19
CA ALA A 37 -2.92 8.68 0.69
C ALA A 37 -1.79 7.79 0.13
N VAL A 38 -2.03 6.49 -0.13
CA VAL A 38 -1.00 5.61 -0.74
C VAL A 38 -0.40 6.21 -2.01
N HIS A 39 -1.25 6.72 -2.91
CA HIS A 39 -0.77 7.30 -4.16
C HIS A 39 -0.10 8.66 -3.93
N ALA A 40 -0.60 9.46 -2.98
CA ALA A 40 0.02 10.74 -2.63
C ALA A 40 1.44 10.55 -2.09
N LEU A 41 1.64 9.58 -1.19
CA LEU A 41 2.96 9.25 -0.61
C LEU A 41 3.89 8.57 -1.63
N ALA A 42 3.34 7.90 -2.64
CA ALA A 42 4.14 7.27 -3.69
C ALA A 42 4.74 8.26 -4.70
N TYR A 43 4.15 9.45 -4.88
CA TYR A 43 4.58 10.41 -5.91
C TYR A 43 5.98 11.00 -5.67
N PRO A 44 6.34 11.47 -4.46
CA PRO A 44 7.67 12.03 -4.22
C PRO A 44 8.81 11.04 -4.50
N LEU A 45 8.61 9.76 -4.20
CA LEU A 45 9.57 8.70 -4.55
C LEU A 45 9.75 8.56 -6.06
N GLY A 46 8.64 8.57 -6.81
CA GLY A 46 8.68 8.49 -8.27
C GLY A 46 9.33 9.71 -8.91
N GLY A 47 9.06 10.90 -8.38
CA GLY A 47 9.63 12.16 -8.88
C GLY A 47 11.13 12.32 -8.58
N THR A 48 11.57 11.87 -7.39
CA THR A 48 12.95 12.09 -6.93
C THR A 48 13.90 10.96 -7.33
N TYR A 49 13.44 9.72 -7.25
CA TYR A 49 14.27 8.52 -7.42
C TYR A 49 13.90 7.66 -8.63
N ASP A 50 13.01 8.14 -9.51
CA ASP A 50 12.51 7.43 -10.69
C ASP A 50 12.00 6.01 -10.36
N VAL A 51 11.40 5.88 -9.17
CA VAL A 51 10.83 4.62 -8.71
C VAL A 51 9.59 4.29 -9.54
N GLN A 52 9.52 3.04 -10.01
CA GLN A 52 8.33 2.52 -10.67
C GLN A 52 7.09 2.65 -9.77
N HIS A 53 6.03 3.26 -10.31
CA HIS A 53 4.84 3.62 -9.54
C HIS A 53 4.22 2.47 -8.72
N GLY A 54 4.18 1.26 -9.28
CA GLY A 54 3.68 0.07 -8.59
C GLY A 54 4.49 -0.29 -7.34
N LEU A 55 5.82 -0.17 -7.40
CA LEU A 55 6.72 -0.43 -6.28
C LEU A 55 6.58 0.64 -5.20
N SER A 56 6.51 1.93 -5.58
CA SER A 56 6.22 3.01 -4.64
C SER A 56 4.92 2.77 -3.87
N ASN A 57 3.83 2.43 -4.59
CA ASN A 57 2.54 2.17 -3.96
C ASN A 57 2.59 0.96 -3.02
N ALA A 58 3.24 -0.13 -3.43
CA ALA A 58 3.35 -1.35 -2.65
C ALA A 58 4.06 -1.10 -1.30
N VAL A 59 5.11 -0.27 -1.31
CA VAL A 59 5.89 0.07 -0.12
C VAL A 59 5.05 0.79 0.95
N PHE A 60 4.15 1.70 0.57
CA PHE A 60 3.34 2.46 1.52
C PHE A 60 2.03 1.78 1.92
N LEU A 61 1.58 0.77 1.18
CA LEU A 61 0.21 0.26 1.28
C LEU A 61 -0.13 -0.20 2.70
N ALA A 62 0.72 -1.03 3.32
CA ALA A 62 0.46 -1.57 4.65
C ALA A 62 0.42 -0.47 5.73
N GLU A 63 1.38 0.44 5.75
CA GLU A 63 1.45 1.52 6.74
C GLU A 63 0.29 2.53 6.59
N VAL A 64 -0.10 2.86 5.36
CA VAL A 64 -1.29 3.71 5.13
C VAL A 64 -2.56 2.98 5.54
N MET A 65 -2.67 1.66 5.34
CA MET A 65 -3.79 0.89 5.88
C MET A 65 -3.80 0.92 7.41
N LYS A 66 -2.66 0.78 8.09
CA LYS A 66 -2.59 0.91 9.57
C LYS A 66 -3.09 2.28 10.02
N ALA A 67 -2.65 3.35 9.35
CA ALA A 67 -3.15 4.69 9.63
C ALA A 67 -4.67 4.75 9.41
N ASN A 68 -5.20 4.24 8.30
CA ASN A 68 -6.62 4.31 7.98
C ASN A 68 -7.52 3.35 8.76
N LEU A 69 -6.96 2.39 9.51
CA LEU A 69 -7.69 1.34 10.21
C LEU A 69 -8.89 1.86 11.03
N PRO A 70 -8.80 2.95 11.82
CA PRO A 70 -9.93 3.43 12.62
C PRO A 70 -11.16 3.83 11.80
N ALA A 71 -10.97 4.24 10.53
CA ALA A 71 -12.04 4.65 9.62
C ALA A 71 -12.48 3.52 8.66
N CYS A 72 -11.76 2.39 8.63
CA CYS A 72 -11.91 1.36 7.59
C CYS A 72 -12.11 -0.06 8.13
N ILE A 73 -12.38 -0.24 9.43
CA ILE A 73 -12.50 -1.57 10.08
C ILE A 73 -13.37 -2.54 9.28
N GLY A 74 -14.62 -2.17 8.95
CA GLY A 74 -15.53 -3.05 8.22
C GLY A 74 -15.00 -3.44 6.83
N LYS A 75 -14.56 -2.44 6.05
CA LYS A 75 -14.02 -2.67 4.70
C LYS A 75 -12.77 -3.54 4.71
N TYR A 76 -11.87 -3.34 5.68
CA TYR A 76 -10.65 -4.15 5.81
C TYR A 76 -10.94 -5.57 6.31
N ALA A 77 -11.95 -5.75 7.16
CA ALA A 77 -12.40 -7.07 7.53
C ALA A 77 -12.96 -7.86 6.33
N GLU A 78 -13.67 -7.21 5.42
CA GLU A 78 -14.09 -7.80 4.14
C GLU A 78 -12.88 -8.19 3.28
N VAL A 79 -11.85 -7.33 3.20
CA VAL A 79 -10.60 -7.64 2.49
C VAL A 79 -9.95 -8.90 3.05
N ALA A 80 -9.86 -9.09 4.37
CA ALA A 80 -9.33 -10.33 4.94
C ALA A 80 -10.11 -11.58 4.46
N GLY A 81 -11.45 -11.48 4.39
CA GLY A 81 -12.29 -12.54 3.83
C GLY A 81 -11.99 -12.84 2.36
N LEU A 82 -11.71 -11.82 1.55
CA LEU A 82 -11.30 -11.99 0.14
C LEU A 82 -9.93 -12.68 0.00
N PHE A 83 -9.07 -12.58 1.02
CA PHE A 83 -7.83 -13.35 1.11
C PHE A 83 -8.05 -14.79 1.65
N GLY A 84 -9.30 -15.19 1.90
CA GLY A 84 -9.66 -16.50 2.45
C GLY A 84 -9.47 -16.61 3.96
N CYS A 85 -9.45 -15.47 4.68
CA CYS A 85 -9.25 -15.43 6.12
C CYS A 85 -10.54 -15.04 6.84
N ASP A 86 -11.25 -16.05 7.36
CA ASP A 86 -12.49 -15.85 8.12
C ASP A 86 -12.28 -15.67 9.62
N GLU A 87 -11.06 -15.92 10.10
CA GLU A 87 -10.61 -15.63 11.46
C GLU A 87 -9.81 -14.32 11.51
N PRO A 88 -9.68 -13.70 12.69
CA PRO A 88 -10.41 -13.95 13.94
C PRO A 88 -11.85 -13.43 13.92
N ARG A 89 -12.61 -13.75 14.99
CA ARG A 89 -14.04 -13.40 15.13
C ARG A 89 -14.29 -11.89 15.18
N TRP A 90 -13.42 -11.14 15.85
CA TRP A 90 -13.62 -9.71 16.07
C TRP A 90 -13.29 -8.91 14.81
N LEU A 91 -14.16 -7.97 14.46
CA LEU A 91 -14.05 -7.21 13.21
C LEU A 91 -12.74 -6.41 13.12
N ARG A 92 -12.29 -5.85 14.24
CA ARG A 92 -11.03 -5.11 14.32
C ARG A 92 -9.84 -6.03 14.05
N ASP A 93 -9.76 -7.14 14.75
CA ASP A 93 -8.68 -8.10 14.59
C ASP A 93 -8.65 -8.69 13.16
N LYS A 94 -9.83 -8.89 12.54
CA LYS A 94 -9.93 -9.28 11.12
C LYS A 94 -9.43 -8.18 10.17
N ALA A 95 -9.74 -6.92 10.45
CA ALA A 95 -9.20 -5.79 9.71
C ALA A 95 -7.66 -5.69 9.83
N GLU A 96 -7.11 -5.87 11.02
CA GLU A 96 -5.67 -5.94 11.27
C GLU A 96 -5.03 -7.14 10.54
N LYS A 97 -5.74 -8.28 10.49
CA LYS A 97 -5.30 -9.45 9.72
C LYS A 97 -5.18 -9.17 8.22
N SER A 98 -6.06 -8.35 7.64
CA SER A 98 -5.94 -7.93 6.22
C SER A 98 -4.64 -7.16 5.96
N ILE A 99 -4.23 -6.30 6.89
CA ILE A 99 -3.00 -5.51 6.80
C ILE A 99 -1.79 -6.45 6.84
N ALA A 100 -1.81 -7.42 7.76
CA ALA A 100 -0.76 -8.42 7.87
C ALA A 100 -0.64 -9.28 6.59
N LEU A 101 -1.76 -9.69 5.99
CA LEU A 101 -1.78 -10.46 4.74
C LEU A 101 -1.25 -9.66 3.54
N ILE A 102 -1.55 -8.36 3.47
CA ILE A 102 -0.97 -7.46 2.47
C ILE A 102 0.54 -7.32 2.69
N ASN A 103 0.98 -7.15 3.93
CA ASN A 103 2.41 -7.07 4.24
C ASN A 103 3.15 -8.36 3.87
N GLU A 104 2.59 -9.52 4.22
CA GLU A 104 3.12 -10.83 3.82
C GLU A 104 3.22 -10.97 2.29
N LEU A 105 2.21 -10.52 1.56
CA LEU A 105 2.23 -10.51 0.10
C LEU A 105 3.36 -9.60 -0.45
N CYS A 106 3.59 -8.43 0.15
CA CYS A 106 4.70 -7.56 -0.20
C CYS A 106 6.06 -8.21 0.08
N THR A 107 6.21 -8.88 1.24
CA THR A 107 7.42 -9.61 1.61
C THR A 107 7.72 -10.72 0.63
N ASP A 108 6.74 -11.57 0.31
CA ASP A 108 6.93 -12.64 -0.66
C ASP A 108 7.41 -12.09 -2.01
N LEU A 109 6.78 -11.01 -2.48
CA LEU A 109 7.13 -10.40 -3.77
C LEU A 109 8.46 -9.62 -3.76
N GLY A 110 9.21 -9.63 -2.66
CA GLY A 110 10.53 -9.01 -2.54
C GLY A 110 10.50 -7.49 -2.43
N ILE A 111 9.34 -6.91 -2.06
CA ILE A 111 9.17 -5.45 -1.94
C ILE A 111 10.03 -4.90 -0.80
N ASP A 112 10.18 -5.63 0.30
CA ASP A 112 10.99 -5.20 1.44
C ASP A 112 12.48 -5.07 1.10
N GLU A 113 13.04 -6.04 0.37
CA GLU A 113 14.43 -5.98 -0.07
C GLU A 113 14.64 -4.90 -1.12
N TRP A 114 13.68 -4.73 -2.03
CA TRP A 114 13.72 -3.67 -3.02
C TRP A 114 13.66 -2.28 -2.38
N ARG A 115 12.81 -2.08 -1.35
CA ARG A 115 12.69 -0.82 -0.60
C ARG A 115 14.05 -0.34 -0.06
N LYS A 116 14.88 -1.26 0.45
CA LYS A 116 16.22 -0.96 0.99
C LYS A 116 17.20 -0.42 -0.06
N THR A 117 16.90 -0.56 -1.36
CA THR A 117 17.74 -0.03 -2.44
C THR A 117 17.50 1.45 -2.73
N ILE A 118 16.48 2.07 -2.13
CA ILE A 118 16.17 3.49 -2.31
C ILE A 118 17.26 4.30 -1.57
N PRO A 119 18.04 5.14 -2.26
CA PRO A 119 19.18 5.84 -1.67
C PRO A 119 18.73 7.14 -0.98
N LEU A 120 17.94 7.01 0.09
CA LEU A 120 17.44 8.14 0.86
C LEU A 120 18.58 9.02 1.39
N LYS A 121 18.37 10.33 1.32
CA LYS A 121 19.27 11.36 1.85
C LYS A 121 18.68 12.00 3.09
N ASP A 122 19.54 12.64 3.87
CA ASP A 122 19.12 13.42 5.02
C ASP A 122 18.11 14.50 4.62
N GLY A 123 16.97 14.53 5.31
CA GLY A 123 15.90 15.49 5.06
C GLY A 123 14.87 15.07 4.01
N ASP A 124 15.12 14.00 3.24
CA ASP A 124 14.18 13.51 2.22
C ASP A 124 12.80 13.22 2.80
N ILE A 125 12.74 12.55 3.95
CA ILE A 125 11.47 12.19 4.59
C ILE A 125 10.62 13.43 4.90
N ASN A 126 11.24 14.53 5.34
CA ASN A 126 10.52 15.76 5.63
C ASN A 126 10.00 16.38 4.33
N ALA A 127 10.86 16.48 3.31
CA ALA A 127 10.48 17.02 2.01
C ALA A 127 9.36 16.20 1.37
N PHE A 128 9.47 14.87 1.38
CA PHE A 128 8.48 13.96 0.81
C PHE A 128 7.15 13.99 1.56
N ALA A 129 7.18 14.14 2.87
CA ALA A 129 5.94 14.27 3.64
C ALA A 129 5.24 15.60 3.37
N GLU A 130 5.97 16.71 3.28
CA GLU A 130 5.43 18.02 2.91
C GLU A 130 4.84 17.99 1.50
N GLU A 131 5.59 17.46 0.54
CA GLU A 131 5.14 17.31 -0.84
C GLU A 131 3.89 16.44 -0.91
N ALA A 132 3.91 15.23 -0.33
CA ALA A 132 2.76 14.32 -0.34
C ALA A 132 1.52 14.93 0.31
N HIS A 133 1.68 15.60 1.46
CA HIS A 133 0.59 16.26 2.18
C HIS A 133 0.00 17.46 1.40
N SER A 134 0.80 18.08 0.52
CA SER A 134 0.34 19.15 -0.37
C SER A 134 -0.56 18.64 -1.52
N ILE A 135 -0.57 17.34 -1.81
CA ILE A 135 -1.40 16.72 -2.86
C ILE A 135 -2.85 16.58 -2.37
N ARG A 136 -3.54 17.72 -2.21
CA ARG A 136 -4.88 17.81 -1.60
C ARG A 136 -5.91 16.91 -2.27
N ARG A 137 -5.91 16.82 -3.60
CA ARG A 137 -6.86 15.95 -4.34
C ARG A 137 -6.88 14.50 -3.84
N LEU A 138 -5.71 13.93 -3.48
CA LEU A 138 -5.60 12.55 -3.03
C LEU A 138 -5.69 12.44 -1.51
N MET A 139 -5.10 13.39 -0.79
CA MET A 139 -5.14 13.45 0.68
C MET A 139 -6.56 13.69 1.19
N ASP A 140 -7.33 14.55 0.54
CA ASP A 140 -8.73 14.87 0.89
C ASP A 140 -9.70 13.73 0.52
N ASN A 141 -9.32 12.87 -0.44
CA ASN A 141 -10.09 11.67 -0.82
C ASN A 141 -9.76 10.46 0.08
N ASN A 142 -8.77 10.56 0.97
CA ASN A 142 -8.44 9.49 1.90
C ASN A 142 -9.57 9.33 2.94
N PRO A 143 -9.92 8.09 3.36
CA PRO A 143 -11.07 7.84 4.25
C PRO A 143 -11.01 8.51 5.63
N ARG A 144 -9.84 9.02 6.02
CA ARG A 144 -9.67 9.94 7.15
C ARG A 144 -8.63 10.99 6.82
N GLU A 145 -8.71 12.14 7.47
CA GLU A 145 -7.63 13.13 7.39
C GLU A 145 -6.36 12.60 8.06
N LEU A 146 -5.22 12.81 7.41
CA LEU A 146 -3.89 12.52 7.95
C LEU A 146 -3.15 13.84 8.12
N SER A 147 -2.70 14.14 9.32
CA SER A 147 -1.87 15.32 9.57
C SER A 147 -0.48 15.15 8.93
N LEU A 148 0.22 16.26 8.71
CA LEU A 148 1.61 16.21 8.22
C LEU A 148 2.51 15.37 9.14
N THR A 149 2.32 15.43 10.46
CA THR A 149 3.03 14.56 11.41
C THR A 149 2.75 13.10 11.13
N GLN A 150 1.48 12.70 10.97
CA GLN A 150 1.15 11.30 10.67
C GLN A 150 1.69 10.84 9.32
N VAL A 151 1.75 11.73 8.33
CA VAL A 151 2.38 11.41 7.04
C VAL A 151 3.88 11.17 7.22
N ARG A 152 4.57 12.02 7.98
CA ARG A 152 6.00 11.82 8.33
C ARG A 152 6.22 10.51 9.07
N ASP A 153 5.39 10.21 10.07
CA ASP A 153 5.47 8.95 10.83
C ASP A 153 5.32 7.75 9.90
N ILE A 154 4.44 7.79 8.89
CA ILE A 154 4.32 6.72 7.89
C ILE A 154 5.61 6.54 7.10
N TYR A 155 6.23 7.62 6.63
CA TYR A 155 7.50 7.53 5.91
C TYR A 155 8.62 6.96 6.80
N GLU A 156 8.69 7.39 8.07
CA GLU A 156 9.67 6.87 9.04
C GLU A 156 9.43 5.37 9.31
N SER A 157 8.18 4.94 9.52
CA SER A 157 7.82 3.53 9.68
C SER A 157 8.22 2.69 8.46
N VAL A 158 8.04 3.23 7.25
CA VAL A 158 8.39 2.54 6.02
C VAL A 158 9.91 2.36 5.87
N PHE A 159 10.69 3.40 6.16
CA PHE A 159 12.11 3.42 5.78
C PHE A 159 13.10 3.17 6.92
N PHE A 160 12.72 3.46 8.16
CA PHE A 160 13.63 3.41 9.31
C PHE A 160 13.19 2.46 10.41
N ASP A 161 11.90 2.15 10.51
CA ASP A 161 11.44 1.18 11.48
C ASP A 161 11.68 -0.24 10.95
N VAL A 162 12.91 -0.70 11.19
CA VAL A 162 13.31 -2.10 11.07
C VAL A 162 13.23 -2.72 12.47
N GLY A 163 12.06 -3.23 12.83
CA GLY A 163 11.84 -4.03 14.04
C GLY A 163 10.35 -4.33 14.22
N SER A 164 9.89 -5.56 14.33
CA SER A 164 10.48 -6.76 14.95
C SER A 164 9.98 -8.04 14.31
#